data_AF-A0A1N7UCS0-F1
#
_entry.id   AF-A0A1N7UCS0-F1
#
_cell.length_a   1.000
_cell.length_b   1.000
_cell.length_c   1.000
_cell.angle_alpha   90.00
_cell.angle_beta   90.00
_cell.angle_gamma   90.00
#
_symmetry.space_group_name_H-M   'P 1'
#
loop_
_entity.id
_entity.type
_entity.pdbx_description
1 polymer ?
#
loop_
_entity_poly.entity_id
_entity_poly.type
_entity_poly.pdbx_seq_one_letter_code
_entity_poly.pdbx_strand_id
1 'polypeptide(L)'
;MWMVYRGKYEQGLLTRLTALHDKVHIGRYRAQPIRWVFISTTDGSERPLGVTALEDKIVQTAVVQVLNAIYEQNFIGLSYGFRPGRGQHDALDALSVGI
;
A
#
# COMPACT_ATOMS: atom_id res chain seq x y z
N MET A 1 -7.22 7.67 -16.64
CA MET A 1 -5.77 7.88 -16.35
C MET A 1 -5.08 6.62 -15.83
N TRP A 2 -5.56 5.97 -14.75
CA TRP A 2 -4.90 4.79 -14.15
C TRP A 2 -4.93 3.50 -14.97
N MET A 3 -6.04 3.22 -15.65
CA MET A 3 -6.17 2.04 -16.53
C MET A 3 -5.21 2.08 -17.72
N VAL A 4 -4.86 3.28 -18.21
CA VAL A 4 -3.97 3.48 -19.38
C VAL A 4 -2.51 3.14 -19.05
N TYR A 5 -2.07 3.35 -17.80
CA TYR A 5 -0.70 3.04 -17.38
C TYR A 5 -0.47 1.55 -17.16
N ARG A 6 -1.50 0.84 -16.66
CA ARG A 6 -1.44 -0.60 -16.45
C ARG A 6 -1.20 -1.35 -17.76
N GLY A 7 -1.96 -1.00 -18.81
CA GLY A 7 -1.80 -1.63 -20.13
C GLY A 7 -0.42 -1.44 -20.78
N LYS A 8 0.30 -0.34 -20.46
CA LYS A 8 1.68 -0.14 -20.92
C LYS A 8 2.71 -0.95 -20.12
N TYR A 9 2.49 -1.13 -18.81
CA TYR A 9 3.40 -1.90 -17.98
C TYR A 9 3.27 -3.41 -18.23
N GLU A 10 2.07 -3.87 -18.59
CA GLU A 10 1.79 -5.25 -18.98
C GLU A 10 2.61 -5.67 -20.23
N GLN A 11 3.02 -4.71 -21.07
CA GLN A 11 3.95 -4.97 -22.18
C GLN A 11 5.36 -5.24 -21.65
N GLY A 12 5.83 -6.48 -21.84
CA GLY A 12 7.12 -6.94 -21.31
C GLY A 12 7.08 -7.19 -19.80
N LEU A 13 5.90 -7.53 -19.25
CA LEU A 13 5.67 -7.73 -17.82
C LEU A 13 6.76 -8.59 -17.16
N LEU A 14 7.02 -9.78 -17.70
CA LEU A 14 8.01 -10.71 -17.14
C LEU A 14 9.40 -10.08 -17.09
N THR A 15 9.86 -9.50 -18.21
CA THR A 15 11.17 -8.84 -18.28
C THR A 15 11.29 -7.71 -17.26
N ARG A 16 10.25 -6.89 -17.11
CA ARG A 16 10.23 -5.78 -16.14
C ARG A 16 10.24 -6.28 -14.70
N LEU A 17 9.45 -7.30 -14.39
CA LEU A 17 9.41 -7.91 -13.05
C LEU A 17 10.74 -8.55 -12.68
N THR A 18 11.37 -9.29 -13.58
CA THR A 18 12.70 -9.87 -13.35
C THR A 18 13.73 -8.77 -13.10
N ALA A 19 13.75 -7.73 -13.92
CA ALA A 19 14.67 -6.61 -13.73
C ALA A 19 14.42 -5.85 -12.40
N LEU A 20 13.16 -5.71 -11.98
CA LEU A 20 12.81 -5.11 -10.70
C LEU A 20 13.27 -5.98 -9.53
N HIS A 21 13.01 -7.28 -9.59
CA HIS A 21 13.47 -8.26 -8.62
C HIS A 21 14.99 -8.18 -8.45
N ASP A 22 15.75 -8.22 -9.55
CA ASP A 22 17.21 -8.20 -9.50
C ASP A 22 17.73 -6.91 -8.87
N LYS A 23 17.16 -5.75 -9.23
CA LYS A 23 17.50 -4.46 -8.63
C LYS A 23 17.26 -4.44 -7.12
N VAL A 24 16.13 -4.99 -6.65
CA VAL A 24 15.84 -5.08 -5.21
C VAL A 24 16.86 -5.99 -4.54
N HIS A 25 17.12 -7.16 -5.12
CA HIS A 25 17.96 -8.18 -4.52
C HIS A 25 19.43 -7.74 -4.39
N ILE A 26 19.96 -7.00 -5.36
CA ILE A 26 21.33 -6.46 -5.33
C ILE A 26 21.44 -5.09 -4.63
N GLY A 27 20.37 -4.60 -4.00
CA GLY A 27 20.36 -3.32 -3.28
C GLY A 27 20.45 -2.07 -4.17
N ARG A 28 20.17 -2.19 -5.47
CA ARG A 28 20.18 -1.07 -6.44
C ARG A 28 18.82 -0.42 -6.67
N TYR A 29 17.76 -0.98 -6.11
CA TYR A 29 16.43 -0.40 -6.18
C TYR A 29 16.39 0.98 -5.51
N ARG A 30 15.81 1.97 -6.21
CA ARG A 30 15.58 3.33 -5.72
C ARG A 30 14.14 3.71 -6.01
N ALA A 31 13.38 3.97 -4.94
CA ALA A 31 12.00 4.41 -5.05
C ALA A 31 11.90 5.75 -5.79
N GLN A 32 10.83 5.91 -6.57
CA GLN A 32 10.61 7.14 -7.31
C GLN A 32 9.98 8.22 -6.41
N PRO A 33 10.17 9.52 -6.74
CA PRO A 33 9.47 10.59 -6.05
C PRO A 33 7.95 10.41 -6.14
N ILE A 34 7.25 10.68 -5.04
CA ILE A 34 5.78 10.66 -4.98
C ILE A 34 5.21 11.76 -5.87
N ARG A 35 4.21 11.43 -6.68
CA ARG A 35 3.42 12.41 -7.42
C ARG A 35 2.24 12.88 -6.57
N TRP A 36 2.15 14.17 -6.30
CA TRP A 36 1.02 14.74 -5.57
C TRP A 36 -0.18 14.98 -6.48
N VAL A 37 -1.35 14.58 -6.02
CA VAL A 37 -2.65 14.85 -6.65
C VAL A 37 -3.55 15.44 -5.58
N PHE A 38 -4.14 16.61 -5.83
CA PHE A 38 -5.10 17.21 -4.91
C PHE A 38 -6.49 16.69 -5.25
N ILE A 39 -7.20 16.21 -4.23
CA ILE A 39 -8.60 15.76 -4.35
C ILE A 39 -9.46 16.63 -3.44
N SER A 40 -10.64 17.01 -3.96
CA SER A 40 -11.62 17.76 -3.18
C SER A 40 -12.24 16.86 -2.12
N THR A 41 -12.37 17.38 -0.90
CA THR A 41 -13.08 16.74 0.19
C THR A 41 -14.55 17.20 0.23
N THR A 42 -15.37 16.56 1.06
CA THR A 42 -16.79 16.89 1.22
C THR A 42 -17.03 18.27 1.82
N ASP A 43 -16.10 18.77 2.63
CA ASP A 43 -16.09 20.11 3.23
C ASP A 43 -15.54 21.20 2.28
N GLY A 44 -15.18 20.83 1.05
CA GLY A 44 -14.68 21.76 0.03
C GLY A 44 -13.20 22.11 0.15
N SER A 45 -12.49 21.55 1.14
CA SER A 45 -11.03 21.66 1.22
C SER A 45 -10.33 20.72 0.23
N GLU A 46 -9.04 20.95 -0.02
CA GLU A 46 -8.23 20.04 -0.83
C GLU A 46 -7.35 19.16 0.06
N ARG A 47 -7.39 17.85 -0.18
CA ARG A 47 -6.49 16.89 0.45
C ARG A 47 -5.41 16.46 -0.54
N PRO A 48 -4.12 16.61 -0.21
CA PRO A 48 -3.05 16.05 -1.02
C PRO A 48 -3.03 14.53 -0.91
N LEU A 49 -3.04 13.85 -2.04
CA LEU A 49 -2.88 12.40 -2.16
C LEU A 49 -1.54 12.08 -2.83
N GLY A 50 -0.71 11.32 -2.14
CA GLY A 50 0.56 10.82 -2.66
C GLY A 50 0.35 9.61 -3.57
N VAL A 51 0.64 9.75 -4.86
CA VAL A 51 0.63 8.68 -5.85
C VAL A 51 2.05 8.16 -6.08
N THR A 52 2.29 6.91 -5.67
CA THR A 52 3.55 6.19 -5.91
C THR A 52 3.60 5.55 -7.30
N ALA A 53 4.81 5.31 -7.82
CA ALA A 53 4.98 4.60 -9.09
C ALA A 53 4.51 3.14 -8.96
N LEU A 54 4.17 2.51 -10.09
CA LEU A 54 3.64 1.14 -10.07
C LEU A 54 4.65 0.13 -9.48
N GLU A 55 5.93 0.23 -9.86
CA GLU A 55 6.99 -0.63 -9.31
C GLU A 55 7.16 -0.41 -7.82
N ASP A 56 7.05 0.84 -7.33
CA ASP A 56 7.08 1.13 -5.90
C ASP A 56 5.93 0.44 -5.17
N LYS A 57 4.71 0.45 -5.74
CA LYS A 57 3.56 -0.24 -5.17
C LYS A 57 3.77 -1.76 -5.11
N ILE A 58 4.39 -2.34 -6.14
CA ILE A 58 4.71 -3.77 -6.18
C ILE A 58 5.68 -4.12 -5.04
N VAL A 59 6.79 -3.39 -4.93
CA VAL A 59 7.79 -3.62 -3.87
C VAL A 59 7.19 -3.37 -2.48
N GLN A 60 6.43 -2.28 -2.30
CA GLN A 60 5.74 -1.99 -1.03
C GLN A 60 4.76 -3.11 -0.64
N THR A 61 4.01 -3.65 -1.61
CA THR A 61 3.08 -4.75 -1.35
C THR A 61 3.82 -6.01 -0.90
N ALA A 62 4.94 -6.35 -1.55
CA ALA A 62 5.78 -7.48 -1.14
C ALA A 62 6.33 -7.29 0.29
N VAL A 63 6.79 -6.08 0.62
CA VAL A 63 7.23 -5.73 1.98
C VAL A 63 6.09 -5.88 2.98
N VAL A 64 4.90 -5.35 2.69
CA VAL A 64 3.72 -5.47 3.57
C VAL A 64 3.35 -6.93 3.83
N GLN A 65 3.41 -7.80 2.83
CA GLN A 65 3.13 -9.23 3.01
C GLN A 65 4.08 -9.87 4.03
N VAL A 66 5.38 -9.60 3.92
CA VAL A 66 6.38 -10.12 4.86
C VAL A 66 6.20 -9.52 6.26
N LEU A 67 6.03 -8.20 6.35
CA LEU A 67 5.90 -7.52 7.64
C LEU A 67 4.61 -7.91 8.37
N ASN A 68 3.49 -8.09 7.66
CA ASN A 68 2.26 -8.57 8.28
C ASN A 68 2.42 -9.96 8.89
N ALA A 69 3.13 -10.88 8.21
CA ALA A 69 3.38 -12.21 8.74
C ALA A 69 4.18 -12.19 10.06
N ILE A 70 5.00 -11.16 10.27
CA ILE A 70 5.79 -10.96 11.50
C ILE A 70 4.95 -10.24 12.55
N TYR A 71 4.45 -9.04 12.24
CA TYR A 71 3.89 -8.12 13.24
C TYR A 71 2.45 -8.41 13.64
N GLU A 72 1.66 -9.13 12.83
CA GLU A 72 0.30 -9.49 13.23
C GLU A 72 0.26 -10.33 14.51
N GLN A 73 1.33 -11.08 14.80
CA GLN A 73 1.47 -11.85 16.04
C GLN A 73 1.72 -10.96 17.27
N ASN A 74 2.19 -9.73 17.07
CA ASN A 74 2.62 -8.81 18.13
C ASN A 74 1.64 -7.66 18.36
N PHE A 75 0.73 -7.39 17.42
CA PHE A 75 -0.24 -6.31 17.58
C PHE A 75 -1.22 -6.60 18.72
N ILE A 76 -1.46 -5.58 19.54
CA ILE A 76 -2.47 -5.64 20.60
C ILE A 76 -3.88 -5.91 20.03
N GLY A 77 -4.71 -6.57 20.83
CA GLY A 77 -6.07 -6.95 20.45
C GLY A 77 -7.00 -5.76 20.14
N LEU A 78 -6.66 -4.57 20.63
CA LEU A 78 -7.40 -3.32 20.44
C LEU A 78 -6.87 -2.45 19.28
N SER A 79 -6.01 -3.02 18.43
CA SER A 79 -5.55 -2.38 17.19
C SER A 79 -6.35 -2.90 16.00
N TYR A 80 -6.97 -2.02 15.21
CA TYR A 80 -7.87 -2.38 14.11
C TYR A 80 -7.51 -1.75 12.76
N GLY A 81 -6.81 -0.62 12.77
CA GLY A 81 -6.51 0.13 11.55
C GLY A 81 -5.55 -0.60 10.62
N PHE A 82 -5.94 -0.74 9.34
CA PHE A 82 -5.10 -1.28 8.26
C PHE A 82 -4.60 -2.72 8.48
N ARG A 83 -5.33 -3.52 9.26
CA ARG A 83 -4.95 -4.91 9.57
C ARG A 83 -5.77 -5.92 8.78
N PRO A 84 -5.19 -7.04 8.33
CA PRO A 84 -5.94 -8.12 7.70
C PRO A 84 -7.03 -8.68 8.62
N GLY A 85 -8.26 -8.80 8.10
CA GLY A 85 -9.38 -9.38 8.85
C GLY A 85 -9.90 -8.54 10.02
N ARG A 86 -9.48 -7.28 10.13
CA ARG A 86 -9.97 -6.32 11.14
C ARG A 86 -10.38 -5.01 10.47
N GLY A 87 -11.49 -4.45 10.90
CA GLY A 87 -12.06 -3.24 10.32
C GLY A 87 -12.64 -2.29 11.37
N GLN A 88 -13.16 -1.17 10.87
CA GLN A 88 -13.76 -0.11 11.69
C GLN A 88 -14.96 -0.60 12.53
N HIS A 89 -15.71 -1.58 12.04
CA HIS A 89 -16.86 -2.13 12.76
C HIS A 89 -16.42 -3.01 13.94
N ASP A 90 -15.38 -3.81 13.79
CA ASP A 90 -14.81 -4.58 14.91
C ASP A 90 -14.34 -3.67 16.06
N ALA A 91 -13.84 -2.47 15.73
CA ALA A 91 -13.45 -1.48 16.71
C ALA A 91 -14.65 -0.90 17.47
N LEU A 92 -15.76 -0.63 16.77
CA LEU A 92 -17.00 -0.15 17.39
C LEU A 92 -17.65 -1.21 18.27
N ASP A 93 -17.64 -2.47 17.82
CA ASP A 93 -18.17 -3.59 18.59
C ASP A 93 -17.37 -3.75 19.89
N ALA A 94 -16.04 -3.75 19.82
CA ALA A 94 -15.17 -3.83 20.99
C ALA A 94 -15.39 -2.68 21.99
N LEU A 95 -15.68 -1.47 21.50
CA LEU A 95 -16.05 -0.34 22.35
C LEU A 95 -17.38 -0.58 23.07
N SER A 96 -18.38 -1.13 22.35
CA SER A 96 -19.74 -1.35 22.88
C SER A 96 -19.83 -2.43 23.96
N VAL A 97 -18.92 -3.40 23.95
CA VAL A 97 -18.89 -4.52 24.92
C VAL A 97 -17.83 -4.33 26.01
N GLY A 98 -16.91 -3.38 25.84
CA GLY A 98 -15.70 -3.22 26.64
C GLY A 98 -15.57 -1.92 27.42
N ILE A 99 -16.56 -1.02 27.31
CA ILE A 99 -16.78 0.14 28.20
C ILE A 99 -18.20 0.05 28.78
#